data_AF-A0A2V8NSW7-F1
#
_entry.id   AF-A0A2V8NSW7-F1
#
_cell.length_a   1.000
_cell.length_b   1.000
_cell.length_c   1.000
_cell.angle_alpha   90.00
_cell.angle_beta   90.00
_cell.angle_gamma   90.00
#
_symmetry.space_group_name_H-M   'P 1'
#
loop_
_entity.id
_entity.type
_entity.pdbx_description
1 polymer ?
#
loop_
_entity_poly.entity_id
_entity_poly.type
_entity_poly.pdbx_seq_one_letter_code
_entity_poly.pdbx_strand_id
1 'polypeptide(L)'
;MKSCPACNRTYSDDSFTFCLDDGALLSAPYDPQATLRIPAARSTDQTTEILGATPQADSRSPRQQTTARPSNPLNYQPEAGAYTSPQKRSGRRTGVIVGSVIATLIVAVLILGYVVWSGNQSTQSEASKADANIQANRPPVPTPNATPNSNVNTNAIAQATPKPLGDPHLPWLDGVWEGTARQNTPKISYSIKLTAENNSYSIEYPSLRCGGKWNVQEMSADHAKFKEVITHGGERCSSDGDILVEKTGEGQISYKYTLPFIGEIVSGTLSKKSP
;
A
#
# COMPACT_ATOMS: atom_id res chain seq x y z
N MET A 1 -2.54 23.76 -17.27
CA MET A 1 -3.78 23.13 -16.75
C MET A 1 -4.41 22.34 -17.88
N LYS A 2 -4.56 21.03 -17.68
CA LYS A 2 -5.17 20.12 -18.65
C LYS A 2 -6.61 19.82 -18.22
N SER A 3 -7.53 19.63 -19.17
CA SER A 3 -8.94 19.37 -18.89
C SER A 3 -9.39 18.05 -19.53
N CYS A 4 -10.20 17.26 -18.81
CA CYS A 4 -10.82 16.06 -19.37
C CYS A 4 -12.07 16.44 -20.18
N PRO A 5 -12.19 16.07 -21.46
CA PRO A 5 -13.37 16.40 -22.27
C PRO A 5 -14.62 15.59 -21.88
N ALA A 6 -14.47 14.44 -21.23
CA ALA A 6 -15.59 13.58 -20.86
C ALA A 6 -16.28 14.01 -19.55
N CYS A 7 -15.50 14.37 -18.53
CA CYS A 7 -16.03 14.77 -17.21
C CYS A 7 -15.82 16.24 -16.84
N ASN A 8 -15.15 17.02 -17.69
CA ASN A 8 -14.86 18.45 -17.52
C ASN A 8 -14.03 18.82 -16.27
N ARG A 9 -13.28 17.87 -15.70
CA ARG A 9 -12.32 18.15 -14.61
C ARG A 9 -11.02 18.75 -15.14
N THR A 10 -10.47 19.68 -14.37
CA THR A 10 -9.21 20.37 -14.68
C THR A 10 -8.12 19.94 -13.70
N TYR A 11 -6.98 19.54 -14.22
CA TYR A 11 -5.80 19.15 -13.46
C TYR A 11 -4.73 20.24 -13.55
N SER A 12 -4.20 20.63 -12.39
CA SER A 12 -3.14 21.63 -12.27
C SER A 12 -1.74 21.06 -12.50
N ASP A 13 -1.59 19.74 -12.48
CA ASP A 13 -0.33 19.07 -12.75
C ASP A 13 -0.28 18.61 -14.23
N ASP A 14 0.73 19.08 -14.95
CA ASP A 14 0.94 18.76 -16.36
C ASP A 14 1.54 17.35 -16.56
N SER A 15 1.92 16.64 -15.48
CA SER A 15 2.43 15.27 -15.54
C SER A 15 1.37 14.23 -15.90
N PHE A 16 0.08 14.54 -15.71
CA PHE A 16 -1.02 13.64 -16.07
C PHE A 16 -1.33 13.72 -17.57
N THR A 17 -1.38 12.55 -18.22
CA THR A 17 -1.81 12.40 -19.62
C THR A 17 -3.25 11.91 -19.73
N PHE A 18 -3.76 11.27 -18.67
CA PHE A 18 -5.07 10.64 -18.62
C PHE A 18 -5.86 11.14 -17.41
N CYS A 19 -7.18 11.19 -17.54
CA CYS A 19 -8.10 11.53 -16.47
C CYS A 19 -8.16 10.41 -15.42
N LEU A 20 -8.16 10.78 -14.15
CA LEU A 20 -8.16 9.82 -13.04
C LEU A 20 -9.51 9.12 -12.83
N ASP A 21 -10.62 9.68 -13.34
CA ASP A 21 -11.95 9.09 -13.16
C ASP A 21 -12.32 8.09 -14.27
N ASP A 22 -12.00 8.42 -15.53
CA ASP A 22 -12.49 7.69 -16.71
C ASP A 22 -11.37 7.19 -17.64
N GLY A 23 -10.10 7.51 -17.35
CA GLY A 23 -8.96 7.13 -18.19
C GLY A 23 -8.90 7.85 -19.55
N ALA A 24 -9.77 8.83 -19.81
CA ALA A 24 -9.77 9.57 -21.08
C ALA A 24 -8.49 10.43 -21.21
N LEU A 25 -8.00 10.61 -22.45
CA LEU A 25 -6.87 11.49 -22.74
C LEU A 25 -7.22 12.95 -22.38
N LEU A 26 -6.36 13.58 -21.59
CA LEU A 26 -6.54 14.98 -21.22
C LEU A 26 -6.18 15.89 -22.40
N SER A 27 -6.99 16.91 -22.65
CA SER A 27 -6.68 17.94 -23.64
C SER A 27 -5.44 18.72 -23.20
N ALA A 28 -4.46 18.87 -24.10
CA ALA A 28 -3.37 19.82 -23.88
C ALA A 28 -3.97 21.22 -23.66
N PRO A 29 -3.36 22.07 -22.81
CA PRO A 29 -3.80 23.45 -22.64
C PRO A 29 -3.85 24.14 -24.00
N TYR A 30 -5.06 24.45 -24.47
CA TYR A 30 -5.28 25.19 -25.70
C TYR A 30 -4.96 26.66 -25.42
N ASP A 31 -3.77 27.10 -25.82
CA ASP A 31 -3.43 28.52 -25.87
C ASP A 31 -3.86 29.08 -27.25
N PRO A 32 -4.93 29.89 -27.33
CA PRO A 32 -5.39 30.46 -28.59
C PRO A 32 -4.36 31.42 -29.23
N GLN A 33 -3.32 31.86 -28.51
CA GLN A 33 -2.25 32.70 -29.05
C GLN A 33 -1.04 31.90 -29.57
N ALA A 34 -0.94 30.60 -29.30
CA ALA A 34 0.21 29.78 -29.68
C ALA A 34 0.25 29.39 -31.19
N THR A 35 -0.80 29.68 -31.96
CA THR A 35 -0.94 29.24 -33.36
C THR A 35 -0.81 30.38 -34.38
N LEU A 36 0.19 31.26 -34.26
CA LEU A 36 0.46 32.28 -35.29
C LEU A 36 1.96 32.45 -35.60
N ARG A 37 2.66 31.35 -35.87
CA ARG A 37 3.90 31.41 -36.68
C ARG A 37 3.84 30.36 -37.77
N ILE A 38 3.32 30.75 -38.93
CA ILE A 38 3.48 30.01 -40.18
C ILE A 38 4.96 30.17 -40.56
N PRO A 39 5.79 29.11 -40.52
CA PRO A 39 7.16 29.20 -41.04
C PRO A 39 7.12 29.50 -42.55
N ALA A 40 8.07 30.31 -43.01
CA ALA A 40 8.21 30.66 -44.42
C ALA A 40 8.22 29.40 -45.30
N ALA A 41 7.60 29.51 -46.48
CA ALA A 41 7.47 28.43 -47.44
C ALA A 41 8.80 27.70 -47.66
N ARG A 42 8.77 26.38 -47.52
CA ARG A 42 9.92 25.50 -47.74
C ARG A 42 10.24 25.53 -49.24
N SER A 43 11.45 25.93 -49.61
CA SER A 43 11.93 25.85 -51.00
C SER A 43 11.99 24.38 -51.42
N THR A 44 11.17 24.00 -52.38
CA THR A 44 11.12 22.66 -52.97
C THR A 44 12.11 22.56 -54.12
N ASP A 45 13.39 22.38 -53.81
CA ASP A 45 14.44 22.12 -54.83
C ASP A 45 15.17 20.78 -54.60
N GLN A 46 14.57 19.82 -53.90
CA GLN A 46 15.13 18.47 -53.81
C GLN A 46 14.39 17.53 -54.76
N THR A 47 15.02 17.35 -55.92
CA THR A 47 14.72 16.36 -56.96
C THR A 47 14.60 14.97 -56.35
N THR A 48 13.42 14.38 -56.52
CA THR A 48 13.14 12.97 -56.23
C THR A 48 13.78 12.12 -57.33
N GLU A 49 14.90 11.43 -57.03
CA GLU A 49 15.35 10.35 -57.90
C GLU A 49 14.43 9.13 -57.78
N ILE A 50 13.94 8.68 -58.92
CA ILE A 50 12.96 7.62 -59.11
C ILE A 50 13.70 6.28 -59.09
N LEU A 51 13.25 5.35 -58.24
CA LEU A 51 13.77 4.00 -58.12
C LEU A 51 13.42 3.20 -59.39
N GLY A 52 14.43 2.85 -60.19
CA GLY A 52 14.30 1.98 -61.36
C GLY A 52 14.01 0.53 -60.96
N ALA A 53 12.96 -0.03 -61.54
CA ALA A 53 12.65 -1.45 -61.46
C ALA A 53 13.62 -2.25 -62.33
N THR A 54 14.19 -3.33 -61.78
CA THR A 54 14.81 -4.39 -62.57
C THR A 54 14.21 -5.72 -62.13
N PRO A 55 13.56 -6.49 -63.03
CA PRO A 55 13.14 -7.85 -62.75
C PRO A 55 14.26 -8.80 -63.15
N GLN A 56 14.77 -9.61 -62.22
CA GLN A 56 15.46 -10.83 -62.61
C GLN A 56 15.22 -11.96 -61.62
N ALA A 57 14.80 -13.08 -62.22
CA ALA A 57 14.41 -14.32 -61.62
C ALA A 57 15.63 -15.15 -61.17
N ASP A 58 15.27 -16.18 -60.41
CA ASP A 58 15.95 -17.46 -60.22
C ASP A 58 16.99 -17.65 -59.12
N SER A 59 16.77 -18.80 -58.47
CA SER A 59 17.74 -19.77 -57.97
C SER A 59 18.17 -19.72 -56.50
N ARG A 60 17.57 -20.68 -55.78
CA ARG A 60 18.19 -21.69 -54.89
C ARG A 60 18.91 -21.21 -53.62
N SER A 61 18.43 -21.79 -52.52
CA SER A 61 19.14 -21.96 -51.24
C SER A 61 20.56 -22.52 -51.43
N PRO A 62 21.53 -22.11 -50.60
CA PRO A 62 21.88 -22.99 -49.48
C PRO A 62 22.24 -22.28 -48.16
N ARG A 63 21.86 -22.97 -47.07
CA ARG A 63 22.52 -23.07 -45.76
C ARG A 63 23.96 -22.52 -45.67
N GLN A 64 24.21 -21.60 -44.73
CA GLN A 64 25.43 -21.48 -43.89
C GLN A 64 25.20 -20.38 -42.83
N GLN A 65 25.11 -20.72 -41.54
CA GLN A 65 26.18 -20.52 -40.54
C GLN A 65 26.72 -19.08 -40.47
N THR A 66 26.22 -18.31 -39.49
CA THR A 66 26.83 -17.05 -39.07
C THR A 66 27.28 -17.16 -37.61
N THR A 67 28.55 -17.52 -37.49
CA THR A 67 29.58 -17.03 -36.56
C THR A 67 29.14 -16.19 -35.35
N ALA A 68 29.49 -16.73 -34.18
CA ALA A 68 29.62 -16.01 -32.93
C ALA A 68 30.52 -14.76 -33.10
N ARG A 69 30.07 -13.63 -32.56
CA ARG A 69 30.87 -12.41 -32.39
C ARG A 69 31.22 -12.25 -30.92
N PRO A 70 32.51 -12.16 -30.56
CA PRO A 70 32.93 -11.91 -29.18
C PRO A 70 32.96 -10.41 -28.84
N SER A 71 32.87 -10.18 -27.52
CA SER A 71 33.31 -9.02 -26.74
C SER A 71 32.71 -7.63 -27.04
N ASN A 72 31.84 -7.18 -26.14
CA ASN A 72 32.13 -5.98 -25.35
C ASN A 72 31.25 -5.93 -24.08
N PRO A 73 31.77 -6.18 -22.86
CA PRO A 73 31.07 -5.75 -21.67
C PRO A 73 31.22 -4.23 -21.56
N LEU A 74 30.14 -3.50 -21.81
CA LEU A 74 30.02 -2.12 -21.36
C LEU A 74 30.11 -2.14 -19.83
N ASN A 75 31.30 -1.80 -19.34
CA ASN A 75 31.57 -1.39 -17.99
C ASN A 75 30.70 -0.17 -17.68
N TYR A 76 29.49 -0.41 -17.17
CA TYR A 76 28.60 0.64 -16.70
C TYR A 76 29.09 1.06 -15.31
N GLN A 77 30.06 1.98 -15.31
CA GLN A 77 30.47 2.72 -14.14
C GLN A 77 29.39 3.79 -13.90
N PRO A 78 28.57 3.72 -12.83
CA PRO A 78 27.69 4.82 -12.51
C PRO A 78 28.57 6.01 -12.13
N GLU A 79 28.59 7.03 -12.99
CA GLU A 79 29.08 8.34 -12.60
C GLU A 79 28.33 8.75 -11.34
N ALA A 80 29.09 8.89 -10.25
CA ALA A 80 28.67 9.61 -9.06
C ALA A 80 28.43 11.06 -9.48
N GLY A 81 27.25 11.32 -10.07
CA GLY A 81 26.74 12.66 -10.28
C GLY A 81 26.69 13.33 -8.92
N ALA A 82 27.55 14.31 -8.72
CA ALA A 82 27.45 15.26 -7.64
C ALA A 82 26.12 15.99 -7.81
N TYR A 83 25.06 15.48 -7.18
CA TYR A 83 23.82 16.20 -6.98
C TYR A 83 24.13 17.38 -6.08
N THR A 84 24.44 18.53 -6.70
CA THR A 84 24.31 19.82 -6.05
C THR A 84 22.83 19.99 -5.72
N SER A 85 22.48 19.65 -4.49
CA SER A 85 21.13 19.88 -3.96
C SER A 85 20.81 21.37 -4.11
N PRO A 86 19.66 21.73 -4.72
CA PRO A 86 19.26 23.12 -4.76
C PRO A 86 19.01 23.57 -3.32
N GLN A 87 19.81 24.54 -2.85
CA GLN A 87 19.56 25.18 -1.57
C GLN A 87 18.16 25.78 -1.58
N LYS A 88 17.26 25.15 -0.83
CA LYS A 88 15.90 25.60 -0.60
C LYS A 88 15.94 26.90 0.18
N ARG A 89 15.91 28.02 -0.55
CA ARG A 89 15.68 29.36 -0.02
C ARG A 89 14.37 29.33 0.80
N SER A 90 14.49 29.58 2.09
CA SER A 90 13.40 29.62 3.05
C SER A 90 12.50 30.83 2.79
N GLY A 91 11.49 30.65 1.93
CA GLY A 91 10.34 31.54 1.80
C GLY A 91 9.30 31.24 2.86
N ARG A 92 9.62 31.53 4.13
CA ARG A 92 8.70 31.47 5.27
C ARG A 92 7.93 32.80 5.30
N ARG A 93 6.61 32.75 5.09
CA ARG A 93 5.55 33.69 5.58
C ARG A 93 4.41 33.97 4.56
N THR A 94 3.67 32.94 4.09
CA THR A 94 2.34 33.17 3.47
C THR A 94 1.37 31.98 3.51
N GLY A 95 1.58 31.01 4.40
CA GLY A 95 0.74 29.78 4.49
C GLY A 95 0.05 29.54 5.84
N VAL A 96 0.06 30.51 6.77
CA VAL A 96 -0.42 30.26 8.15
C VAL A 96 -1.92 30.57 8.33
N ILE A 97 -2.57 31.26 7.40
CA ILE A 97 -3.96 31.73 7.60
C ILE A 97 -5.00 30.64 7.30
N VAL A 98 -4.76 29.74 6.34
CA VAL A 98 -5.77 28.72 5.94
C VAL A 98 -5.79 27.51 6.90
N GLY A 99 -4.64 27.11 7.47
CA GLY A 99 -4.59 26.00 8.42
C GLY A 99 -5.31 26.27 9.75
N SER A 100 -5.38 27.55 10.16
CA SER A 100 -6.01 27.96 11.42
C SER A 100 -7.52 27.70 11.43
N VAL A 101 -8.22 27.91 10.32
CA VAL A 101 -9.69 27.80 10.26
C VAL A 101 -10.13 26.34 10.37
N ILE A 102 -9.40 25.43 9.73
CA ILE A 102 -9.70 23.99 9.76
C ILE A 102 -9.44 23.42 11.16
N ALA A 103 -8.33 23.81 11.81
CA ALA A 103 -8.04 23.37 13.17
C ALA A 103 -9.11 23.83 14.18
N THR A 104 -9.62 25.07 14.05
CA THR A 104 -10.69 25.56 14.93
C THR A 104 -12.03 24.83 14.72
N LEU A 105 -12.36 24.43 13.49
CA LEU A 105 -13.58 23.68 13.22
C LEU A 105 -13.53 22.26 13.79
N ILE A 106 -12.38 21.58 13.69
CA ILE A 106 -12.21 20.23 14.25
C ILE A 106 -12.33 20.25 15.78
N VAL A 107 -11.70 21.23 16.45
CA VAL A 107 -11.80 21.37 17.91
C VAL A 107 -13.25 21.67 18.34
N ALA A 108 -13.97 22.52 17.61
CA ALA A 108 -15.38 22.81 17.90
C ALA A 108 -16.28 21.56 17.79
N VAL A 109 -16.08 20.73 16.76
CA VAL A 109 -16.84 19.47 16.59
C VAL A 109 -16.53 18.47 17.70
N LEU A 110 -15.27 18.33 18.10
CA LEU A 110 -14.87 17.43 19.20
C LEU A 110 -15.48 17.86 20.54
N ILE A 111 -15.51 19.17 20.83
CA ILE A 111 -16.12 19.70 22.05
C ILE A 111 -17.63 19.45 22.05
N LEU A 112 -18.32 19.72 20.94
CA LEU A 112 -19.76 19.45 20.83
C LEU A 112 -20.09 17.96 20.96
N GLY A 113 -19.30 17.08 20.35
CA GLY A 113 -19.44 15.63 20.49
C GLY A 113 -19.25 15.16 21.93
N TYR A 114 -18.26 15.69 22.64
CA TYR A 114 -17.99 15.34 24.03
C TYR A 114 -19.14 15.77 24.97
N VAL A 115 -19.70 16.97 24.79
CA VAL A 115 -20.82 17.46 25.62
C VAL A 115 -22.06 16.58 25.43
N VAL A 116 -22.43 16.23 24.20
CA VAL A 116 -23.58 15.35 23.93
C VAL A 116 -23.36 13.95 24.50
N TRP A 117 -22.14 13.41 24.39
CA TRP A 117 -21.82 12.09 24.93
C TRP A 117 -21.83 12.06 26.48
N SER A 118 -21.29 13.10 27.12
CA SER A 118 -21.27 13.21 28.59
C SER A 118 -22.66 13.41 29.20
N GLY A 119 -23.61 14.02 28.48
CA GLY A 119 -24.99 14.22 28.94
C GLY A 119 -25.86 12.94 28.95
N ASN A 120 -25.41 11.86 28.30
CA ASN A 120 -26.19 10.62 28.16
C ASN A 120 -25.78 9.49 29.13
N GLN A 121 -24.87 9.74 30.09
CA GLN A 121 -24.40 8.70 31.02
C GLN A 121 -25.13 8.66 32.39
N SER A 122 -26.14 9.50 32.63
CA SER A 122 -26.75 9.61 33.97
C SER A 122 -27.98 8.72 34.27
N THR A 123 -28.24 7.64 33.51
CA THR A 123 -29.47 6.82 33.71
C THR A 123 -29.28 5.30 33.86
N GLN A 124 -28.09 4.79 34.16
CA GLN A 124 -27.93 3.36 34.48
C GLN A 124 -27.09 3.14 35.74
N SER A 125 -27.71 3.26 36.90
CA SER A 125 -27.17 2.69 38.15
C SER A 125 -28.26 2.40 39.19
N GLU A 126 -29.37 1.74 38.80
CA GLU A 126 -30.31 1.12 39.74
C GLU A 126 -30.95 -0.15 39.16
N ALA A 127 -30.19 -1.25 39.00
CA ALA A 127 -30.80 -2.58 38.79
C ALA A 127 -29.79 -3.73 38.99
N SER A 128 -29.14 -3.83 40.16
CA SER A 128 -28.36 -5.05 40.52
C SER A 128 -28.16 -5.19 42.03
N LYS A 129 -29.24 -5.19 42.81
CA LYS A 129 -29.26 -5.71 44.20
C LYS A 129 -30.63 -6.28 44.54
N ALA A 130 -30.98 -7.43 43.98
CA ALA A 130 -32.06 -8.27 44.48
C ALA A 130 -31.96 -9.69 43.90
N ASP A 131 -30.87 -10.42 44.18
CA ASP A 131 -30.84 -11.87 44.00
C ASP A 131 -29.83 -12.49 44.97
N ALA A 132 -30.16 -12.41 46.25
CA ALA A 132 -29.64 -13.33 47.25
C ALA A 132 -30.77 -13.54 48.26
N ASN A 133 -31.11 -14.81 48.51
CA ASN A 133 -32.00 -15.29 49.57
C ASN A 133 -33.46 -15.56 49.20
N ILE A 134 -33.74 -16.62 48.41
CA ILE A 134 -34.84 -17.56 48.70
C ILE A 134 -34.40 -18.98 48.29
N GLN A 135 -33.76 -19.70 49.21
CA GLN A 135 -33.60 -21.15 49.10
C GLN A 135 -33.87 -21.79 50.46
N ALA A 136 -35.15 -21.91 50.82
CA ALA A 136 -35.65 -22.87 51.79
C ALA A 136 -37.16 -23.07 51.59
N ASN A 137 -37.60 -24.34 51.53
CA ASN A 137 -38.98 -24.83 51.45
C ASN A 137 -39.72 -24.70 50.11
N ARG A 138 -39.60 -25.74 49.27
CA ARG A 138 -40.77 -26.25 48.52
C ARG A 138 -40.88 -27.78 48.64
N PRO A 139 -42.10 -28.31 48.91
CA PRO A 139 -42.38 -29.75 48.96
C PRO A 139 -42.43 -30.38 47.55
N PRO A 140 -42.28 -31.72 47.45
CA PRO A 140 -42.23 -32.42 46.17
C PRO A 140 -43.64 -32.52 45.57
N VAL A 141 -43.80 -32.08 44.32
CA VAL A 141 -45.01 -32.32 43.52
C VAL A 141 -44.62 -33.15 42.29
N PRO A 142 -45.38 -34.22 41.97
CA PRO A 142 -45.03 -35.13 40.91
C PRO A 142 -45.39 -34.59 39.52
N THR A 143 -44.55 -34.99 38.57
CA THR A 143 -44.67 -34.91 37.11
C THR A 143 -46.04 -35.40 36.62
N PRO A 144 -46.59 -34.82 35.55
CA PRO A 144 -46.64 -35.62 34.32
C PRO A 144 -46.55 -34.84 32.98
N ASN A 145 -46.11 -35.61 31.97
CA ASN A 145 -46.45 -35.54 30.55
C ASN A 145 -45.97 -34.39 29.65
N ALA A 146 -44.93 -34.74 28.89
CA ALA A 146 -44.91 -34.82 27.43
C ALA A 146 -45.45 -33.64 26.61
N THR A 147 -44.53 -32.95 25.95
CA THR A 147 -44.73 -32.44 24.58
C THR A 147 -43.37 -32.34 23.89
N PRO A 148 -43.12 -33.03 22.76
CA PRO A 148 -41.90 -32.88 21.99
C PRO A 148 -42.10 -31.73 21.00
N ASN A 149 -41.47 -30.59 21.24
CA ASN A 149 -41.35 -29.54 20.24
C ASN A 149 -39.88 -29.33 19.91
N SER A 150 -39.41 -30.13 18.95
CA SER A 150 -38.11 -30.00 18.31
C SER A 150 -38.16 -28.81 17.36
N ASN A 151 -37.73 -27.63 17.80
CA ASN A 151 -37.29 -26.55 16.92
C ASN A 151 -36.51 -25.50 17.71
N VAL A 152 -35.28 -25.84 18.09
CA VAL A 152 -34.24 -24.84 18.32
C VAL A 152 -33.01 -25.30 17.56
N ASN A 153 -32.97 -24.95 16.28
CA ASN A 153 -31.78 -25.04 15.46
C ASN A 153 -30.81 -23.96 15.96
N THR A 154 -30.16 -24.24 17.09
CA THR A 154 -29.08 -23.44 17.61
C THR A 154 -27.89 -23.71 16.71
N ASN A 155 -27.68 -22.86 15.71
CA ASN A 155 -26.37 -22.74 15.05
C ASN A 155 -25.40 -22.22 16.10
N ALA A 156 -24.96 -23.13 16.98
CA ALA A 156 -23.78 -22.98 17.80
C ALA A 156 -22.61 -23.02 16.83
N ILE A 157 -22.29 -21.86 16.27
CA ILE A 157 -20.97 -21.58 15.71
C ILE A 157 -20.03 -21.78 16.89
N ALA A 158 -19.44 -22.97 16.96
CA ALA A 158 -18.41 -23.30 17.91
C ALA A 158 -17.28 -22.29 17.69
N GLN A 159 -17.29 -21.24 18.50
CA GLN A 159 -16.13 -20.39 18.70
C GLN A 159 -15.08 -21.30 19.29
N ALA A 160 -14.21 -21.81 18.42
CA ALA A 160 -13.05 -22.58 18.80
C ALA A 160 -12.26 -21.72 19.78
N THR A 161 -12.32 -22.08 21.06
CA THR A 161 -11.46 -21.53 22.10
C THR A 161 -10.01 -21.68 21.62
N PRO A 162 -9.28 -20.58 21.37
CA PRO A 162 -7.92 -20.67 20.89
C PRO A 162 -7.08 -21.39 21.93
N LYS A 163 -6.47 -22.49 21.51
CA LYS A 163 -5.53 -23.28 22.30
C LYS A 163 -4.47 -22.32 22.89
N PRO A 164 -4.09 -22.46 24.18
CA PRO A 164 -3.14 -21.55 24.80
C PRO A 164 -1.87 -21.48 23.96
N LEU A 165 -1.53 -20.26 23.53
CA LEU A 165 -0.33 -19.93 22.78
C LEU A 165 0.87 -20.38 23.61
N GLY A 166 1.45 -21.54 23.27
CA GLY A 166 2.85 -21.81 23.61
C GLY A 166 3.72 -20.67 23.09
N ASP A 167 4.91 -20.50 23.67
CA ASP A 167 5.80 -19.37 23.37
C ASP A 167 5.71 -18.95 21.90
N PRO A 168 5.37 -17.68 21.59
CA PRO A 168 5.09 -17.19 20.24
C PRO A 168 6.40 -17.02 19.46
N HIS A 169 7.24 -18.03 19.49
CA HIS A 169 8.46 -18.12 18.73
C HIS A 169 8.11 -18.69 17.35
N LEU A 170 8.59 -18.03 16.30
CA LEU A 170 8.36 -18.43 14.92
C LEU A 170 9.70 -18.87 14.30
N PRO A 171 10.11 -20.14 14.47
CA PRO A 171 11.38 -20.63 13.92
C PRO A 171 11.54 -20.39 12.42
N TRP A 172 10.40 -20.36 11.69
CA TRP A 172 10.40 -20.14 10.26
C TRP A 172 10.69 -18.69 9.87
N LEU A 173 10.42 -17.72 10.75
CA LEU A 173 10.61 -16.30 10.51
C LEU A 173 11.92 -15.76 11.09
N ASP A 174 12.60 -16.50 11.97
CA ASP A 174 13.87 -16.04 12.55
C ASP A 174 14.96 -15.83 11.50
N GLY A 175 15.74 -14.76 11.65
CA GLY A 175 16.87 -14.40 10.80
C GLY A 175 16.71 -13.05 10.10
N VAL A 176 17.60 -12.80 9.15
CA VAL A 176 17.59 -11.59 8.31
C VAL A 176 16.97 -11.94 6.97
N TRP A 177 16.04 -11.12 6.50
CA TRP A 177 15.34 -11.28 5.23
C TRP A 177 15.51 -10.02 4.41
N GLU A 178 15.82 -10.19 3.13
CA GLU A 178 15.96 -9.05 2.21
C GLU A 178 15.19 -9.30 0.93
N GLY A 179 14.68 -8.22 0.34
CA GLY A 179 13.99 -8.29 -0.94
C GLY A 179 13.51 -6.93 -1.39
N THR A 180 12.50 -6.94 -2.24
CA THR A 180 12.00 -5.73 -2.87
C THR A 180 10.48 -5.67 -2.74
N ALA A 181 9.99 -4.56 -2.21
CA ALA A 181 8.57 -4.22 -2.24
C ALA A 181 8.21 -3.47 -3.52
N ARG A 182 6.95 -3.63 -3.93
CA ARG A 182 6.32 -2.94 -5.04
C ARG A 182 5.01 -2.34 -4.56
N GLN A 183 4.90 -1.04 -4.77
CA GLN A 183 3.69 -0.26 -4.57
C GLN A 183 3.06 -0.04 -5.94
N ASN A 184 1.73 -0.13 -6.03
CA ASN A 184 1.05 0.00 -7.32
C ASN A 184 0.69 1.45 -7.67
N THR A 185 0.44 2.32 -6.68
CA THR A 185 -0.13 3.65 -6.92
C THR A 185 0.43 4.72 -5.95
N PRO A 186 1.56 5.38 -6.26
CA PRO A 186 2.31 5.32 -7.51
C PRO A 186 3.10 4.03 -7.66
N LYS A 187 3.41 3.67 -8.91
CA LYS A 187 4.23 2.50 -9.21
C LYS A 187 5.68 2.76 -8.81
N ILE A 188 6.02 2.41 -7.57
CA ILE A 188 7.36 2.54 -7.02
C ILE A 188 7.84 1.21 -6.44
N SER A 189 9.16 1.05 -6.38
CA SER A 189 9.79 -0.15 -5.85
C SER A 189 10.97 0.23 -4.97
N TYR A 190 11.11 -0.45 -3.84
CA TYR A 190 12.12 -0.14 -2.83
C TYR A 190 12.62 -1.41 -2.13
N SER A 191 13.86 -1.36 -1.64
CA SER A 191 14.48 -2.47 -0.92
C SER A 191 13.93 -2.56 0.50
N ILE A 192 13.73 -3.79 0.97
CA ILE A 192 13.31 -4.11 2.34
C ILE A 192 14.38 -4.99 2.99
N LYS A 193 14.68 -4.72 4.26
CA LYS A 193 15.44 -5.60 5.14
C LYS A 193 14.69 -5.81 6.46
N LEU A 194 14.20 -7.02 6.68
CA LEU A 194 13.56 -7.46 7.93
C LEU A 194 14.57 -8.22 8.79
N THR A 195 14.66 -7.88 10.06
CA THR A 195 15.43 -8.64 11.06
C THR A 195 14.46 -9.15 12.13
N ALA A 196 14.37 -10.47 12.24
CA ALA A 196 13.54 -11.18 13.20
C ALA A 196 14.43 -12.01 14.12
N GLU A 197 14.52 -11.65 15.40
CA GLU A 197 15.38 -12.32 16.36
C GLU A 197 14.81 -12.17 17.77
N ASN A 198 14.79 -13.25 18.57
CA ASN A 198 14.36 -13.23 19.96
C ASN A 198 12.99 -12.55 20.16
N ASN A 199 12.02 -12.90 19.31
CA ASN A 199 10.67 -12.29 19.30
C ASN A 199 10.65 -10.77 19.05
N SER A 200 11.75 -10.21 18.57
CA SER A 200 11.86 -8.83 18.13
C SER A 200 11.86 -8.76 16.60
N TYR A 201 11.08 -7.84 16.06
CA TYR A 201 10.90 -7.67 14.63
C TYR A 201 11.18 -6.21 14.28
N SER A 202 12.24 -6.00 13.50
CA SER A 202 12.64 -4.68 13.02
C SER A 202 12.70 -4.68 11.50
N ILE A 203 12.31 -3.55 10.92
CA ILE A 203 12.25 -3.36 9.48
C ILE A 203 13.07 -2.14 9.10
N GLU A 204 13.82 -2.27 8.01
CA GLU A 204 14.56 -1.19 7.38
C GLU A 204 14.14 -1.07 5.93
N TYR A 205 14.00 0.18 5.48
CA TYR A 205 13.74 0.55 4.10
C TYR A 205 14.92 1.38 3.56
N PRO A 206 16.08 0.77 3.24
CA PRO A 206 17.32 1.52 2.98
C PRO A 206 17.21 2.57 1.88
N SER A 207 16.51 2.25 0.79
CA SER A 207 16.30 3.18 -0.33
C SER A 207 15.42 4.39 0.04
N LEU A 208 14.61 4.27 1.09
CA LEU A 208 13.77 5.34 1.63
C LEU A 208 14.40 6.02 2.85
N ARG A 209 15.51 5.51 3.40
CA ARG A 209 16.16 6.02 4.62
C ARG A 209 15.18 6.16 5.78
N CYS A 210 14.41 5.11 6.03
CA CYS A 210 13.48 4.99 7.15
C CYS A 210 13.43 3.54 7.63
N GLY A 211 12.90 3.35 8.85
CA GLY A 211 12.81 2.04 9.47
C GLY A 211 12.03 2.08 10.76
N GLY A 212 11.66 0.91 11.25
CA GLY A 212 10.66 0.75 12.30
C GLY A 212 10.73 -0.57 13.04
N LYS A 213 9.76 -0.75 13.93
CA LYS A 213 9.52 -2.00 14.66
C LYS A 213 8.15 -2.54 14.31
N TRP A 214 8.01 -3.85 14.35
CA TRP A 214 6.75 -4.55 14.11
C TRP A 214 6.24 -5.16 15.42
N ASN A 215 5.04 -4.75 15.81
CA ASN A 215 4.35 -5.31 16.96
C ASN A 215 3.48 -6.48 16.49
N VAL A 216 3.67 -7.64 17.09
CA VAL A 216 2.92 -8.86 16.75
C VAL A 216 1.44 -8.65 17.04
N GLN A 217 0.59 -9.04 16.10
CA GLN A 217 -0.87 -9.09 16.27
C GLN A 217 -1.38 -10.54 16.24
N GLU A 218 -0.87 -11.34 15.32
CA GLU A 218 -1.27 -12.73 15.14
C GLU A 218 -0.08 -13.55 14.66
N MET A 219 -0.01 -14.81 15.09
CA MET A 219 1.04 -15.75 14.69
C MET A 219 0.45 -17.12 14.40
N SER A 220 0.92 -17.73 13.31
CA SER A 220 0.58 -19.07 12.87
C SER A 220 1.83 -19.81 12.38
N ALA A 221 1.68 -21.10 12.05
CA ALA A 221 2.74 -21.93 11.49
C ALA A 221 3.19 -21.49 10.09
N ASP A 222 2.35 -20.75 9.37
CA ASP A 222 2.51 -20.40 7.96
C ASP A 222 2.35 -18.90 7.66
N HIS A 223 1.86 -18.11 8.61
CA HIS A 223 1.74 -16.66 8.46
C HIS A 223 1.84 -15.93 9.80
N ALA A 224 2.09 -14.62 9.74
CA ALA A 224 2.07 -13.74 10.89
C ALA A 224 1.55 -12.37 10.49
N LYS A 225 0.81 -11.73 11.41
CA LYS A 225 0.33 -10.36 11.24
C LYS A 225 1.00 -9.44 12.24
N PHE A 226 1.37 -8.25 11.77
CA PHE A 226 2.03 -7.24 12.57
C PHE A 226 1.41 -5.87 12.37
N LYS A 227 1.63 -5.00 13.37
CA LYS A 227 1.40 -3.57 13.29
C LYS A 227 2.75 -2.85 13.21
N GLU A 228 2.96 -2.05 12.18
CA GLU A 228 4.19 -1.28 12.02
C GLU A 228 4.19 0.00 12.86
N VAL A 229 5.34 0.30 13.46
CA VAL A 229 5.65 1.60 14.06
C VAL A 229 6.96 2.11 13.49
N ILE A 230 6.91 3.19 12.70
CA ILE A 230 8.11 3.84 12.16
C ILE A 230 8.86 4.54 13.28
N THR A 231 10.15 4.25 13.44
CA THR A 231 11.00 4.78 14.52
C THR A 231 11.95 5.88 14.05
N HIS A 232 12.26 5.92 12.75
CA HIS A 232 13.06 6.97 12.14
C HIS A 232 12.69 7.15 10.65
N GLY A 233 12.94 8.34 10.10
CA GLY A 233 12.59 8.65 8.71
C GLY A 233 11.09 8.79 8.44
N GLY A 234 10.30 9.13 9.47
CA GLY A 234 8.83 9.27 9.38
C GLY A 234 8.35 10.37 8.42
N GLU A 235 9.23 11.26 7.99
CA GLU A 235 8.94 12.23 6.92
C GLU A 235 8.93 11.62 5.52
N ARG A 236 9.36 10.35 5.38
CA ARG A 236 9.41 9.61 4.10
C ARG A 236 8.52 8.38 4.09
N CYS A 237 8.07 7.92 5.25
CA CYS A 237 7.39 6.64 5.42
C CYS A 237 6.15 6.80 6.29
N SER A 238 5.08 6.13 5.87
CA SER A 238 3.84 6.07 6.63
C SER A 238 4.01 5.12 7.81
N SER A 239 3.48 5.49 8.98
CA SER A 239 3.39 4.61 10.15
C SER A 239 2.01 3.96 10.22
N ASP A 240 1.88 2.98 11.11
CA ASP A 240 0.61 2.33 11.48
C ASP A 240 -0.01 1.46 10.38
N GLY A 241 0.81 0.99 9.43
CA GLY A 241 0.38 -0.01 8.47
C GLY A 241 0.22 -1.41 9.09
N ASP A 242 -0.74 -2.15 8.55
CA ASP A 242 -0.95 -3.56 8.88
C ASP A 242 -0.13 -4.44 7.93
N ILE A 243 0.61 -5.38 8.51
CA ILE A 243 1.56 -6.22 7.78
C ILE A 243 1.12 -7.66 7.88
N LEU A 244 1.09 -8.34 6.74
CA LEU A 244 0.92 -9.79 6.62
C LEU A 244 2.19 -10.37 6.00
N VAL A 245 2.79 -11.32 6.70
CA VAL A 245 3.91 -12.12 6.22
C VAL A 245 3.43 -13.57 6.08
N GLU A 246 3.62 -14.18 4.92
CA GLU A 246 3.26 -15.59 4.71
C GLU A 246 4.49 -16.37 4.25
N LYS A 247 4.64 -17.59 4.75
CA LYS A 247 5.69 -18.51 4.35
C LYS A 247 5.37 -19.07 2.97
N THR A 248 6.19 -18.76 1.97
CA THR A 248 5.99 -19.23 0.59
C THR A 248 6.93 -20.36 0.20
N GLY A 249 8.00 -20.59 0.97
CA GLY A 249 8.93 -21.70 0.75
C GLY A 249 10.01 -21.76 1.83
N GLU A 250 10.99 -22.65 1.65
CA GLU A 250 12.20 -22.64 2.47
C GLU A 250 13.03 -21.39 2.17
N GLY A 251 13.21 -20.53 3.17
CA GLY A 251 13.96 -19.29 3.03
C GLY A 251 13.29 -18.25 2.14
N GLN A 252 11.99 -18.35 1.87
CA GLN A 252 11.21 -17.31 1.19
C GLN A 252 9.91 -17.01 1.92
N ILE A 253 9.57 -15.72 1.97
CA ILE A 253 8.33 -15.21 2.55
C ILE A 253 7.70 -14.18 1.60
N SER A 254 6.38 -14.13 1.55
CA SER A 254 5.64 -13.00 1.00
C SER A 254 5.52 -11.91 2.06
N TYR A 255 5.54 -10.67 1.61
CA TYR A 255 5.32 -9.48 2.41
C TYR A 255 4.17 -8.70 1.80
N LYS A 256 3.19 -8.32 2.63
CA LYS A 256 2.09 -7.43 2.24
C LYS A 256 1.88 -6.38 3.31
N TYR A 257 1.83 -5.12 2.90
CA TYR A 257 1.57 -3.96 3.74
C TYR A 257 0.30 -3.27 3.28
N THR A 258 -0.59 -2.97 4.23
CA THR A 258 -1.88 -2.33 3.99
C THR A 258 -2.01 -1.09 4.86
N LEU A 259 -2.29 0.06 4.25
CA LEU A 259 -2.60 1.28 4.98
C LEU A 259 -4.09 1.31 5.36
N PRO A 260 -4.44 1.61 6.63
CA PRO A 260 -5.81 1.49 7.13
C PRO A 260 -6.81 2.43 6.43
N PHE A 261 -6.36 3.58 5.91
CA PHE A 261 -7.25 4.60 5.37
C PHE A 261 -7.38 4.59 3.85
N ILE A 262 -6.33 4.19 3.14
CA ILE A 262 -6.29 4.29 1.66
C ILE A 262 -6.38 2.92 0.98
N GLY A 263 -6.31 1.83 1.75
CA GLY A 263 -6.33 0.47 1.21
C GLY A 263 -5.17 0.20 0.24
N GLU A 264 -4.12 1.02 0.30
CA GLU A 264 -2.96 0.85 -0.55
C GLU A 264 -2.21 -0.40 -0.14
N ILE A 265 -1.95 -1.24 -1.14
CA ILE A 265 -1.28 -2.52 -0.96
C ILE A 265 0.11 -2.40 -1.56
N VAL A 266 1.12 -2.51 -0.70
CA VAL A 266 2.49 -2.80 -1.11
C VAL A 266 2.72 -4.29 -0.92
N SER A 267 3.31 -4.95 -1.90
CA SER A 267 3.68 -6.36 -1.78
C SER A 267 5.08 -6.65 -2.27
N GLY A 268 5.68 -7.71 -1.75
CA GLY A 268 7.02 -8.15 -2.13
C GLY A 268 7.29 -9.59 -1.73
N THR A 269 8.42 -10.11 -2.21
CA THR A 269 8.98 -11.40 -1.76
C THR A 269 10.31 -11.11 -1.11
N LEU A 270 10.53 -11.65 0.08
CA LEU A 270 11.81 -11.55 0.80
C LEU A 270 12.46 -12.92 0.85
N SER A 271 13.78 -12.96 0.70
CA SER A 271 14.61 -14.14 0.80
C SER A 271 15.46 -14.08 2.05
N LYS A 272 15.58 -15.21 2.74
CA LYS A 272 16.42 -15.35 3.92
C LYS A 272 17.88 -15.15 3.53
N LYS A 273 18.58 -14.26 4.22
CA LYS A 273 20.02 -14.12 4.08
C LYS A 273 20.68 -15.26 4.84
N SER A 274 21.61 -15.95 4.17
CA SER A 274 22.48 -16.88 4.85
C SER A 274 23.23 -16.15 5.96
N PRO A 275 23.31 -16.72 7.17
CA PRO A 275 24.09 -16.15 8.27
C PRO A 275 25.58 -16.06 7.92
#